data_AF-A0A976GTF3-F1
#
_entry.id   AF-A0A976GTF3-F1
#
_cell.length_a   1.000
_cell.length_b   1.000
_cell.length_c   1.000
_cell.angle_alpha   90.00
_cell.angle_beta   90.00
_cell.angle_gamma   90.00
#
_symmetry.space_group_name_H-M   'P 1'
#
loop_
_entity.id
_entity.type
_entity.pdbx_description
1 polymer ?
#
loop_
_entity_poly.entity_id
_entity_poly.type
_entity_poly.pdbx_seq_one_letter_code
_entity_poly.pdbx_strand_id
1 'polypeptide(L)'
;FGIFAFFITIVREIIKDMEDIKGDQAHSCKTLPIIWGIKRTKNVIYVFVSILIVILLSTYFSFGGFITLYFYIFIVPLLCIFMFLLNQALHKKEYHFLSVFCKMIMFLGILGMILI
;
A
#
# COMPACT_ATOMS: atom_id res chain seq x y z
N PHE A 1 3.75 12.31 -9.69
CA PHE A 1 3.91 11.67 -8.36
C PHE A 1 2.75 11.87 -7.37
N GLY A 2 1.95 12.95 -7.43
CA GLY A 2 0.83 13.14 -6.48
C GLY A 2 -0.20 11.99 -6.47
N ILE A 3 -0.44 11.37 -7.64
CA ILE A 3 -1.31 10.20 -7.78
C ILE A 3 -0.76 9.00 -6.97
N PHE A 4 0.56 8.77 -6.97
CA PHE A 4 1.19 7.72 -6.17
C PHE A 4 0.94 7.95 -4.68
N ALA A 5 1.22 9.16 -4.20
CA ALA A 5 1.03 9.54 -2.80
C ALA A 5 -0.43 9.41 -2.35
N PHE A 6 -1.38 9.75 -3.22
CA PHE A 6 -2.81 9.58 -2.96
C PHE A 6 -3.18 8.10 -2.76
N PHE A 7 -2.85 7.23 -3.71
CA PHE A 7 -3.21 5.81 -3.63
C PHE A 7 -2.54 5.09 -2.47
N ILE A 8 -1.24 5.32 -2.22
CA ILE A 8 -0.54 4.68 -1.10
C ILE A 8 -1.09 5.15 0.26
N THR A 9 -1.55 6.39 0.35
CA THR A 9 -2.21 6.92 1.56
C THR A 9 -3.54 6.23 1.81
N ILE A 10 -4.38 6.07 0.77
CA ILE A 10 -5.64 5.32 0.87
C ILE A 10 -5.38 3.88 1.31
N VAL A 11 -4.41 3.21 0.70
CA VAL A 11 -4.04 1.83 1.09
C VAL A 11 -3.64 1.77 2.57
N ARG A 12 -2.85 2.73 3.05
CA ARG A 12 -2.47 2.81 4.47
C ARG A 12 -3.68 3.00 5.38
N GLU A 13 -4.60 3.92 5.05
CA GLU A 13 -5.80 4.14 5.86
C GLU A 13 -6.65 2.87 5.96
N ILE A 14 -6.87 2.17 4.85
CA ILE A 14 -7.60 0.90 4.85
C ILE A 14 -6.91 -0.15 5.73
N ILE A 15 -5.58 -0.27 5.69
CA ILE A 15 -4.84 -1.21 6.56
C ILE A 15 -5.00 -0.81 8.03
N LYS A 16 -4.98 0.49 8.33
CA LYS A 16 -5.16 0.97 9.70
C LYS A 16 -6.57 0.66 10.21
N ASP A 17 -7.59 0.81 9.36
CA ASP A 17 -8.95 0.38 9.68
C ASP A 17 -9.02 -1.15 9.92
N MET A 18 -8.22 -1.93 9.19
CA MET A 18 -8.09 -3.39 9.42
C MET A 18 -7.35 -3.73 10.72
N GLU A 19 -6.39 -2.91 11.13
CA GLU A 19 -5.67 -3.00 12.40
C GLU A 19 -6.61 -2.72 13.58
N ASP A 20 -7.52 -1.75 13.43
CA ASP A 20 -8.37 -1.24 14.51
C ASP A 20 -9.81 -1.78 14.52
N ILE A 21 -10.11 -2.83 13.73
CA ILE A 21 -11.45 -3.47 13.64
C ILE A 21 -12.12 -3.69 15.01
N LYS A 22 -11.39 -4.21 16.00
CA LYS A 22 -11.97 -4.51 17.33
C LYS A 22 -12.34 -3.23 18.11
N GLY A 23 -11.57 -2.16 17.97
CA GLY A 23 -11.85 -0.88 18.60
C GLY A 23 -13.02 -0.19 17.88
N ASP A 24 -12.99 -0.20 16.56
CA ASP A 24 -14.05 0.37 15.72
C ASP A 24 -15.40 -0.32 15.93
N GLN A 25 -15.41 -1.64 16.10
CA GLN A 25 -16.63 -2.38 16.45
C GLN A 25 -17.18 -1.99 17.83
N ALA A 26 -16.31 -1.78 18.83
CA ALA A 26 -16.72 -1.33 20.16
C ALA A 26 -17.31 0.10 20.14
N HIS A 27 -16.86 0.94 19.21
CA HIS A 27 -17.36 2.31 19.02
C HIS A 27 -18.48 2.42 17.97
N SER A 28 -19.00 1.30 17.45
CA SER A 28 -20.03 1.27 16.39
C SER A 28 -19.62 2.01 15.10
N CYS A 29 -18.33 2.13 14.83
CA CYS A 29 -17.79 2.68 13.58
C CYS A 29 -18.09 1.73 12.41
N LYS A 30 -18.46 2.30 11.26
CA LYS A 30 -18.75 1.55 10.03
C LYS A 30 -17.60 1.69 9.04
N THR A 31 -16.49 0.99 9.30
CA THR A 31 -15.33 0.96 8.39
C THR A 31 -15.47 -0.13 7.33
N LEU A 32 -14.77 0.01 6.20
CA LEU A 32 -14.73 -0.96 5.10
C LEU A 32 -14.56 -2.43 5.56
N PRO A 33 -13.60 -2.77 6.44
CA PRO A 33 -13.45 -4.15 6.91
C PRO A 33 -14.61 -4.66 7.76
N ILE A 34 -15.35 -3.78 8.44
CA ILE A 34 -16.52 -4.14 9.25
C ILE A 34 -17.75 -4.40 8.37
N ILE A 35 -17.99 -3.57 7.35
CA ILE A 35 -19.17 -3.69 6.48
C ILE A 35 -18.99 -4.81 5.45
N TRP A 36 -17.82 -4.88 4.80
CA TRP A 36 -17.57 -5.79 3.68
C TRP A 36 -16.82 -7.07 4.06
N GLY A 37 -16.28 -7.11 5.28
CA GLY A 37 -15.43 -8.18 5.76
C GLY A 37 -13.97 -8.02 5.30
N ILE A 38 -13.08 -8.66 6.05
CA ILE A 38 -11.63 -8.63 5.86
C ILE A 38 -11.23 -9.09 4.45
N LYS A 39 -11.85 -10.16 3.94
CA LYS A 39 -11.48 -10.76 2.65
C LYS A 39 -11.74 -9.83 1.46
N ARG A 40 -12.89 -9.14 1.45
CA ARG A 40 -13.21 -8.16 0.38
C ARG A 40 -12.34 -6.92 0.50
N THR A 41 -12.05 -6.48 1.72
CA THR A 41 -11.18 -5.32 1.97
C THR A 41 -9.75 -5.58 1.49
N LYS A 42 -9.20 -6.78 1.71
CA LYS A 42 -7.92 -7.18 1.09
C LYS A 42 -7.95 -7.12 -0.43
N ASN A 43 -9.05 -7.54 -1.06
CA ASN A 43 -9.21 -7.48 -2.51
C ASN A 43 -9.18 -6.04 -3.05
N VAL A 44 -9.81 -5.11 -2.33
CA VAL A 44 -9.74 -3.67 -2.66
C VAL A 44 -8.30 -3.16 -2.58
N ILE A 45 -7.55 -3.55 -1.54
CA ILE A 45 -6.13 -3.17 -1.42
C ILE A 45 -5.31 -3.74 -2.59
N TYR A 46 -5.52 -5.00 -2.99
CA TYR A 46 -4.83 -5.57 -4.14
C TYR A 46 -5.10 -4.80 -5.42
N VAL A 47 -6.34 -4.36 -5.65
CA VAL A 47 -6.69 -3.54 -6.82
C VAL A 47 -5.92 -2.22 -6.78
N PHE A 48 -5.90 -1.52 -5.64
CA PHE A 48 -5.18 -0.26 -5.52
C PHE A 48 -3.66 -0.41 -5.67
N VAL A 49 -3.06 -1.44 -5.07
CA VAL A 49 -1.62 -1.72 -5.23
C VAL A 49 -1.29 -2.11 -6.67
N SER A 50 -2.15 -2.86 -7.34
CA SER A 50 -1.96 -3.22 -8.75
C SER A 50 -2.01 -1.98 -9.66
N ILE A 51 -2.97 -1.07 -9.42
CA ILE A 51 -3.06 0.22 -10.13
C ILE A 51 -1.79 1.04 -9.89
N LEU A 52 -1.29 1.08 -8.65
CA LEU A 52 -0.01 1.75 -8.32
C LEU A 52 1.17 1.19 -9.13
N ILE A 53 1.28 -0.13 -9.25
CA ILE A 53 2.34 -0.77 -10.04
C ILE A 53 2.24 -0.39 -11.51
N VAL A 54 1.03 -0.37 -12.08
CA VAL A 54 0.80 0.02 -13.49
C VAL A 54 1.18 1.49 -13.72
N ILE A 55 0.78 2.39 -12.82
CA ILE A 55 1.13 3.82 -12.91
C ILE A 55 2.64 4.01 -12.86
N LEU A 56 3.31 3.33 -11.93
CA LEU A 56 4.77 3.32 -11.85
C LEU A 56 5.33 2.84 -13.20
N LEU A 57 4.95 1.66 -13.68
CA LEU A 57 5.53 1.10 -14.91
C LEU A 57 5.33 2.02 -16.13
N SER A 58 4.19 2.69 -16.22
CA SER A 58 3.94 3.70 -17.27
C SER A 58 4.91 4.88 -17.20
N THR A 59 5.23 5.37 -15.99
CA THR A 59 6.20 6.45 -15.82
C THR A 59 7.63 6.03 -16.15
N TYR A 60 8.01 4.75 -15.96
CA TYR A 60 9.32 4.25 -16.37
C TYR A 60 9.55 4.40 -17.88
N PHE A 61 8.56 4.05 -18.71
CA PHE A 61 8.66 4.20 -20.17
C PHE A 61 8.82 5.65 -20.63
N SER A 62 8.38 6.62 -19.83
CA SER A 62 8.44 8.05 -20.19
C SER A 62 9.76 8.73 -19.80
N PHE A 63 10.41 8.30 -18.71
CA PHE A 63 11.57 8.99 -18.11
C PHE A 63 12.90 8.23 -18.25
N GLY A 64 12.95 7.15 -19.05
CA GLY A 64 14.02 6.17 -19.25
C GLY A 64 15.48 6.54 -18.92
N GLY A 65 15.81 6.65 -17.62
CA GLY A 65 17.16 6.86 -17.10
C GLY A 65 17.62 5.73 -16.17
N PHE A 66 18.95 5.58 -16.02
CA PHE A 66 19.54 4.53 -15.17
C PHE A 66 19.10 4.66 -13.70
N ILE A 67 19.04 5.88 -13.15
CA ILE A 67 18.59 6.15 -11.78
C ILE A 67 17.13 5.72 -11.59
N THR A 68 16.29 6.01 -12.57
CA THR A 68 14.90 5.55 -12.62
C THR A 68 14.87 4.02 -12.59
N LEU A 69 15.62 3.32 -13.45
CA LEU A 69 15.65 1.85 -13.47
C LEU A 69 15.99 1.23 -12.10
N TYR A 70 17.02 1.74 -11.40
CA TYR A 70 17.39 1.24 -10.06
C TYR A 70 16.28 1.45 -9.04
N PHE A 71 15.61 2.61 -9.05
CA PHE A 71 14.49 2.88 -8.17
C PHE A 71 13.35 1.87 -8.38
N TYR A 72 13.05 1.51 -9.63
CA TYR A 72 11.99 0.57 -9.98
C TYR A 72 12.29 -0.86 -9.56
N ILE A 73 13.53 -1.31 -9.77
CA ILE A 73 14.00 -2.62 -9.31
C ILE A 73 13.88 -2.73 -7.78
N PHE A 74 13.94 -1.62 -7.05
CA PHE A 74 13.77 -1.62 -5.60
C PHE A 74 12.30 -1.55 -5.16
N ILE A 75 11.50 -0.65 -5.76
CA ILE A 75 10.13 -0.38 -5.30
C ILE A 75 9.14 -1.50 -5.67
N VAL A 76 9.28 -2.10 -6.86
CA VAL A 76 8.31 -3.10 -7.36
C VAL A 76 8.35 -4.39 -6.54
N PRO A 77 9.52 -4.99 -6.24
CA PRO A 77 9.57 -6.16 -5.34
C PRO A 77 9.05 -5.84 -3.95
N LEU A 78 9.26 -4.62 -3.44
CA LEU A 78 8.77 -4.20 -2.14
C LEU A 78 7.24 -4.19 -2.09
N LEU A 79 6.57 -3.72 -3.15
CA LEU A 79 5.12 -3.79 -3.31
C LEU A 79 4.62 -5.23 -3.46
N CYS A 80 5.36 -6.11 -4.15
CA CYS A 80 5.03 -7.53 -4.23
C CYS A 80 5.13 -8.23 -2.87
N ILE A 81 6.17 -7.95 -2.09
CA ILE A 81 6.34 -8.44 -0.72
C ILE A 81 5.19 -7.95 0.17
N PHE A 82 4.81 -6.67 0.03
CA PHE A 82 3.67 -6.11 0.74
C PHE A 82 2.37 -6.86 0.43
N MET A 83 2.09 -7.17 -0.85
CA MET A 83 0.94 -7.98 -1.25
C MET A 83 0.98 -9.39 -0.64
N PHE A 84 2.14 -10.03 -0.62
CA PHE A 84 2.31 -11.35 -0.02
C PHE A 84 2.05 -11.35 1.49
N LEU A 85 2.58 -10.35 2.21
CA LEU A 85 2.34 -10.18 3.64
C LEU A 85 0.86 -9.89 3.95
N LEU A 86 0.21 -9.07 3.13
CA LEU A 86 -1.22 -8.77 3.27
C LEU A 86 -2.08 -10.03 3.18
N ASN A 87 -1.71 -10.98 2.32
CA ASN A 87 -2.43 -12.25 2.20
C ASN A 87 -2.42 -13.03 3.52
N GLN A 88 -1.24 -13.11 4.15
CA GLN A 88 -1.01 -13.89 5.36
C GLN A 88 -1.55 -13.21 6.63
N ALA A 89 -1.72 -11.88 6.63
CA ALA A 89 -2.17 -11.14 7.82
C ALA A 89 -3.56 -11.58 8.29
N LEU A 90 -3.66 -12.09 9.50
CA LEU A 90 -4.87 -12.52 10.19
C LEU A 90 -5.05 -11.78 11.52
N HIS A 91 -3.95 -11.33 12.13
CA HIS A 91 -3.93 -10.71 13.45
C HIS A 91 -3.57 -9.22 13.40
N LYS A 92 -4.04 -8.47 14.41
CA LYS A 92 -3.78 -7.03 14.56
C LYS A 92 -2.30 -6.66 14.42
N LYS A 93 -1.39 -7.46 15.00
CA LYS A 93 0.07 -7.23 14.93
C LYS A 93 0.60 -7.22 13.50
N GLU A 94 0.07 -8.06 12.63
CA GLU A 94 0.51 -8.16 11.23
C GLU A 94 -0.02 -6.98 10.41
N TYR A 95 -1.25 -6.53 10.69
CA TYR A 95 -1.78 -5.29 10.10
C TYR A 95 -1.02 -4.05 10.57
N HIS A 96 -0.61 -4.00 11.84
CA HIS A 96 0.27 -2.95 12.35
C HIS A 96 1.61 -2.94 11.61
N PHE A 97 2.23 -4.12 11.46
CA PHE A 97 3.47 -4.25 10.69
C PHE A 97 3.28 -3.79 9.24
N LEU A 98 2.19 -4.18 8.57
CA LEU A 98 1.84 -3.74 7.21
C LEU A 98 1.66 -2.21 7.12
N SER A 99 1.04 -1.58 8.12
CA SER A 99 0.86 -0.13 8.19
C SER A 99 2.20 0.61 8.30
N VAL A 100 3.12 0.09 9.13
CA VAL A 100 4.49 0.61 9.25
C VAL A 100 5.30 0.34 7.97
N PHE A 101 5.16 -0.83 7.37
CA PHE A 101 5.80 -1.18 6.11
C PHE A 101 5.34 -0.26 4.97
N CYS A 102 4.04 0.06 4.94
CA CYS A 102 3.48 1.04 4.01
C CYS A 102 4.07 2.45 4.23
N LYS A 103 4.31 2.87 5.48
CA LYS A 103 5.06 4.11 5.77
C LYS A 103 6.48 4.10 5.20
N MET A 104 7.19 2.97 5.29
CA MET A 104 8.52 2.86 4.68
C MET A 104 8.46 2.95 3.15
N ILE A 105 7.48 2.31 2.52
CA ILE A 105 7.25 2.42 1.06
C ILE A 105 6.95 3.87 0.67
N MET A 106 6.14 4.60 1.45
CA MET A 106 5.87 6.03 1.20
C MET A 106 7.15 6.86 1.27
N PHE A 107 7.97 6.65 2.30
CA PHE A 107 9.22 7.39 2.47
C PHE A 107 10.19 7.14 1.31
N LEU A 108 10.37 5.88 0.91
CA LEU A 108 11.16 5.52 -0.27
C LEU A 108 10.59 6.13 -1.55
N GLY A 109 9.26 6.12 -1.69
CA GLY A 109 8.57 6.76 -2.81
C GLY A 109 8.89 8.24 -2.95
N ILE A 110 8.88 8.98 -1.83
CA ILE A 110 9.22 10.40 -1.78
C ILE A 110 10.70 10.63 -2.10
N LEU A 111 11.61 9.82 -1.54
CA LEU A 111 13.03 9.89 -1.90
C LEU A 111 13.26 9.65 -3.39
N GLY A 112 12.51 8.73 -4.00
CA GLY A 112 12.52 8.51 -5.45
C GLY A 112 12.17 9.76 -6.25
N MET A 113 11.25 10.60 -5.77
CA MET A 113 10.88 11.86 -6.44
C MET A 113 12.00 12.89 -6.44
N ILE A 114 12.89 12.85 -5.44
CA ILE A 114 14.00 13.79 -5.32
C ILE A 114 15.16 13.36 -6.24
N LEU A 115 15.30 12.05 -6.48
CA LEU A 115 16.38 11.46 -7.26
C LEU A 115 16.13 11.43 -8.78
N ILE A 116 14.86 11.48 -9.20
CA ILE A 116 14.40 11.43 -10.59
C ILE A 116 14.03 12.84 -11.06
#